data_AF-A0A944MNK2-F1
#
_entry.id   AF-A0A944MNK2-F1
#
_cell.length_a   1.000
_cell.length_b   1.000
_cell.length_c   1.000
_cell.angle_alpha   90.00
_cell.angle_beta   90.00
_cell.angle_gamma   90.00
#
_symmetry.space_group_name_H-M   'P 1'
#
loop_
_entity.id
_entity.type
_entity.pdbx_description
1 polymer ?
#
loop_
_entity_poly.entity_id
_entity_poly.type
_entity_poly.pdbx_seq_one_letter_code
_entity_poly.pdbx_strand_id
1 'polypeptide(L)'
;MKHYFFIFAAIIFWGISFISTRILLNNDFSPNIITFLRFAIAAILFHFFQKRKQQIEKKDKKYFIIMAISGVSMFYFFENSAVKYTTIANTTLAIATVPLFMLLTAHFIFKKKLCWQNFIGIPLGLFGTFLLFRQDILTNGVHLKGDLLAFGASFLWVIYSFAFKKVMEKYDTLFITAKIIFYGVIFLIPIILFEYKSFFIIKLNLISIVHLVFLAVFCSFLAYLFWNIATKKIGVKITSNFILIIPILSIIFSHFFLNESFSENIILASILIISGAYLTSISDKNNKF
;
A
#
# COMPACT_ATOMS: atom_id res chain seq x y z
N MET A 1 -3.99 11.13 -21.32
CA MET A 1 -3.82 12.21 -20.32
C MET A 1 -4.67 12.04 -19.06
N LYS A 2 -6.01 11.88 -19.13
CA LYS A 2 -6.88 11.75 -17.94
C LYS A 2 -6.52 10.61 -16.96
N HIS A 3 -5.87 9.53 -17.41
CA HIS A 3 -5.54 8.37 -16.55
C HIS A 3 -4.28 8.60 -15.70
N TYR A 4 -3.37 9.45 -16.17
CA TYR A 4 -2.20 9.86 -15.38
C TYR A 4 -2.61 10.79 -14.23
N PHE A 5 -3.62 11.63 -14.43
CA PHE A 5 -4.18 12.44 -13.34
C PHE A 5 -4.65 11.57 -12.17
N PHE A 6 -5.43 10.51 -12.45
CA PHE A 6 -5.91 9.61 -11.40
C PHE A 6 -4.77 8.94 -10.63
N ILE A 7 -3.75 8.43 -11.33
CA ILE A 7 -2.65 7.77 -10.61
C ILE A 7 -1.82 8.75 -9.79
N PHE A 8 -1.52 9.94 -10.32
CA PHE A 8 -0.78 10.96 -9.56
C PHE A 8 -1.56 11.41 -8.32
N ALA A 9 -2.88 11.63 -8.43
CA ALA A 9 -3.71 11.96 -7.29
C ALA A 9 -3.67 10.84 -6.22
N ALA A 10 -3.79 9.58 -6.63
CA ALA A 10 -3.73 8.44 -5.72
C ALA A 10 -2.37 8.35 -4.98
N ILE A 11 -1.26 8.50 -5.71
CA ILE A 11 0.09 8.47 -5.13
C ILE A 11 0.29 9.61 -4.13
N ILE A 12 -0.16 10.83 -4.44
CA ILE A 12 -0.02 11.98 -3.54
C ILE A 12 -0.80 11.71 -2.24
N PHE A 13 -2.05 11.23 -2.35
CA PHE A 13 -2.84 10.88 -1.18
C PHE A 13 -2.21 9.75 -0.36
N TRP A 14 -1.67 8.71 -0.98
CA TRP A 14 -0.97 7.64 -0.27
C TRP A 14 0.37 8.08 0.32
N GLY A 15 1.13 8.93 -0.37
CA GLY A 15 2.37 9.50 0.13
C GLY A 15 2.17 10.33 1.41
N ILE A 16 1.08 11.10 1.49
CA ILE A 16 0.70 11.88 2.68
C ILE A 16 0.07 10.99 3.76
N SER A 17 -0.49 9.83 3.39
CA SER A 17 -1.23 8.97 4.33
C SER A 17 -0.38 8.50 5.52
N PHE A 18 0.90 8.22 5.32
CA PHE A 18 1.82 7.80 6.39
C PHE A 18 1.97 8.84 7.50
N ILE A 19 1.98 10.13 7.13
CA ILE A 19 2.05 11.25 8.07
C ILE A 19 0.76 11.30 8.90
N SER A 20 -0.39 11.20 8.24
CA SER A 20 -1.68 11.17 8.94
C SER A 20 -1.83 9.96 9.85
N THR A 21 -1.37 8.78 9.41
CA THR A 21 -1.32 7.57 10.25
C THR A 21 -0.43 7.80 11.47
N ARG A 22 0.79 8.35 11.31
CA ARG A 22 1.68 8.66 12.44
C ARG A 22 1.03 9.62 13.44
N ILE A 23 0.41 10.69 12.97
CA ILE A 23 -0.25 11.67 13.83
C ILE A 23 -1.39 11.02 14.64
N LEU A 24 -2.19 10.15 14.02
CA LEU A 24 -3.23 9.40 14.73
C LEU A 24 -2.65 8.42 15.75
N LEU A 25 -1.58 7.71 15.40
CA LEU A 25 -0.87 6.81 16.33
C LEU A 25 -0.33 7.58 17.56
N ASN A 26 0.15 8.81 17.36
CA ASN A 26 0.60 9.69 18.44
C ASN A 26 -0.57 10.25 19.29
N ASN A 27 -1.81 10.16 18.81
CA ASN A 27 -3.04 10.53 19.53
C ASN A 27 -3.78 9.29 20.07
N ASP A 28 -3.03 8.27 20.48
CA ASP A 28 -3.52 7.04 21.13
C ASP A 28 -4.41 6.12 20.27
N PHE A 29 -4.49 6.32 18.96
CA PHE A 29 -5.17 5.37 18.08
C PHE A 29 -4.34 4.09 17.92
N SER A 30 -4.98 2.92 17.97
CA SER A 30 -4.32 1.68 17.55
C SER A 30 -4.26 1.59 16.01
N PRO A 31 -3.24 0.94 15.43
CA PRO A 31 -3.15 0.72 13.98
C PRO A 31 -4.42 0.12 13.38
N ASN A 32 -5.03 -0.81 14.12
CA ASN A 32 -6.21 -1.55 13.68
C ASN A 32 -7.47 -0.69 13.71
N ILE A 33 -7.60 0.19 14.72
CA ILE A 33 -8.71 1.15 14.76
C ILE A 33 -8.61 2.16 13.62
N ILE A 34 -7.40 2.68 13.33
CA ILE A 34 -7.19 3.57 12.18
C ILE A 34 -7.67 2.89 10.90
N THR A 35 -7.22 1.65 10.68
CA THR A 35 -7.62 0.83 9.51
C THR A 35 -9.13 0.63 9.45
N PHE A 36 -9.75 0.20 10.55
CA PHE A 36 -11.18 -0.06 10.57
C PHE A 36 -12.00 1.19 10.29
N LEU A 37 -11.75 2.29 11.02
CA LEU A 37 -12.53 3.52 10.89
C LEU A 37 -12.44 4.11 9.49
N ARG A 38 -11.22 4.22 8.92
CA ARG A 38 -11.04 4.81 7.59
C ARG A 38 -11.76 4.01 6.50
N PHE A 39 -11.73 2.67 6.58
CA PHE A 39 -12.39 1.81 5.60
C PHE A 39 -13.89 1.65 5.86
N ALA A 40 -14.35 1.71 7.10
CA ALA A 40 -15.78 1.75 7.42
C ALA A 40 -16.43 3.01 6.85
N ILE A 41 -15.81 4.17 7.04
CA ILE A 41 -16.26 5.44 6.43
C ILE A 41 -16.21 5.34 4.90
N ALA A 42 -15.12 4.83 4.32
CA ALA A 42 -15.03 4.64 2.87
C ALA A 42 -16.10 3.68 2.34
N ALA A 43 -16.42 2.60 3.05
CA ALA A 43 -17.48 1.66 2.67
C ALA A 43 -18.86 2.34 2.64
N ILE A 44 -19.15 3.21 3.63
CA ILE A 44 -20.36 4.02 3.66
C ILE A 44 -20.41 4.96 2.44
N LEU A 45 -19.31 5.64 2.12
CA LEU A 45 -19.22 6.49 0.92
C LEU A 45 -19.48 5.67 -0.35
N PHE A 46 -18.82 4.53 -0.52
CA PHE A 46 -19.05 3.65 -1.67
C PHE A 46 -20.51 3.17 -1.76
N HIS A 47 -21.16 2.88 -0.63
CA HIS A 47 -22.58 2.51 -0.63
C HIS A 47 -23.47 3.57 -1.27
N PHE A 48 -23.23 4.86 -0.97
CA PHE A 48 -24.00 5.97 -1.55
C PHE A 48 -23.66 6.27 -3.02
N PHE A 49 -22.39 6.15 -3.40
CA PHE A 49 -21.95 6.50 -4.77
C PHE A 49 -22.06 5.33 -5.76
N GLN A 50 -22.15 4.08 -5.30
CA GLN A 50 -22.27 2.91 -6.16
C GLN A 50 -23.70 2.77 -6.74
N LYS A 51 -23.94 3.41 -7.89
CA LYS A 51 -25.24 3.35 -8.58
C LYS A 51 -25.49 2.05 -9.34
N ARG A 52 -24.43 1.36 -9.80
CA ARG A 52 -24.53 0.12 -10.58
C ARG A 52 -24.42 -1.11 -9.68
N LYS A 53 -25.48 -1.93 -9.67
CA LYS A 53 -25.47 -3.24 -9.02
C LYS A 53 -25.06 -4.30 -10.05
N GLN A 54 -23.89 -4.91 -9.85
CA GLN A 54 -23.48 -6.11 -10.57
C GLN A 54 -23.50 -7.30 -9.60
N GLN A 55 -23.64 -8.51 -10.13
CA GLN A 55 -23.55 -9.73 -9.34
C GLN A 55 -22.18 -10.38 -9.56
N ILE A 56 -21.51 -10.75 -8.47
CA ILE A 56 -20.24 -11.46 -8.53
C ILE A 56 -20.52 -12.92 -8.88
N GLU A 57 -19.97 -13.40 -9.98
CA GLU A 57 -20.06 -14.81 -10.35
C GLU A 57 -19.35 -15.70 -9.31
N LYS A 58 -19.88 -16.91 -9.08
CA LYS A 58 -19.35 -17.85 -8.07
C LYS A 58 -17.85 -18.09 -8.22
N LYS A 59 -17.35 -18.24 -9.46
CA LYS A 59 -15.92 -18.46 -9.76
C LYS A 59 -15.02 -17.27 -9.44
N ASP A 60 -15.57 -16.06 -9.41
CA ASP A 60 -14.82 -14.82 -9.20
C ASP A 60 -14.81 -14.38 -7.73
N LYS A 61 -15.73 -14.90 -6.90
CA LYS A 61 -15.81 -14.57 -5.46
C LYS A 61 -14.47 -14.71 -4.74
N LYS A 62 -13.68 -15.74 -5.10
CA LYS A 62 -12.34 -15.95 -4.54
C LYS A 62 -11.40 -14.76 -4.76
N TYR A 63 -11.45 -14.11 -5.93
CA TYR A 63 -10.60 -12.96 -6.23
C TYR A 63 -11.03 -11.73 -5.42
N PHE A 64 -12.33 -11.53 -5.21
CA PHE A 64 -12.83 -10.46 -4.34
C PHE A 64 -12.41 -10.65 -2.88
N ILE A 65 -12.46 -11.88 -2.37
CA ILE A 65 -11.99 -12.21 -1.01
C ILE A 65 -10.48 -12.01 -0.91
N ILE A 66 -9.71 -12.53 -1.86
CA ILE A 66 -8.25 -12.34 -1.89
C ILE A 66 -7.91 -10.86 -1.90
N MET A 67 -8.53 -10.06 -2.78
CA MET A 67 -8.30 -8.61 -2.83
C MET A 67 -8.70 -7.89 -1.53
N ALA A 68 -9.79 -8.28 -0.88
CA ALA A 68 -10.22 -7.68 0.37
C ALA A 68 -9.28 -7.99 1.54
N ILE A 69 -8.72 -9.19 1.58
CA ILE A 69 -7.73 -9.57 2.61
C ILE A 69 -6.39 -8.91 2.30
N SER A 70 -5.86 -9.12 1.09
CA SER A 70 -4.50 -8.73 0.72
C SER A 70 -4.36 -7.27 0.29
N GLY A 71 -5.45 -6.58 0.01
CA GLY A 71 -5.43 -5.20 -0.45
C GLY A 71 -6.13 -4.23 0.49
N VAL A 72 -6.81 -4.69 1.54
CA VAL A 72 -7.51 -3.83 2.50
C VAL A 72 -7.18 -4.27 3.93
N SER A 73 -7.56 -5.49 4.32
CA SER A 73 -7.54 -5.90 5.73
C SER A 73 -6.13 -6.17 6.25
N MET A 74 -5.50 -7.24 5.77
CA MET A 74 -4.16 -7.65 6.21
C MET A 74 -3.10 -6.68 5.70
N PHE A 75 -3.29 -6.09 4.52
CA PHE A 75 -2.36 -5.06 4.03
C PHE A 75 -2.23 -3.91 5.02
N TYR A 76 -3.35 -3.30 5.43
CA TYR A 76 -3.31 -2.16 6.36
C TYR A 76 -3.07 -2.57 7.81
N PHE A 77 -3.38 -3.81 8.20
CA PHE A 77 -2.90 -4.36 9.47
C PHE A 77 -1.36 -4.34 9.51
N PHE A 78 -0.70 -4.82 8.45
CA PHE A 78 0.75 -4.85 8.35
C PHE A 78 1.33 -3.44 8.19
N GLU A 79 0.81 -2.64 7.26
CA GLU A 79 1.32 -1.29 6.97
C GLU A 79 1.18 -0.34 8.17
N ASN A 80 0.00 -0.21 8.77
CA ASN A 80 -0.17 0.70 9.90
C ASN A 80 0.59 0.22 11.14
N SER A 81 0.74 -1.10 11.32
CA SER A 81 1.60 -1.64 12.37
C SER A 81 3.07 -1.37 12.08
N ALA A 82 3.51 -1.44 10.82
CA ALA A 82 4.86 -1.06 10.42
C ALA A 82 5.12 0.39 10.78
N VAL A 83 4.23 1.31 10.40
CA VAL A 83 4.34 2.72 10.81
C VAL A 83 4.48 2.83 12.32
N LYS A 84 3.71 2.07 13.12
CA LYS A 84 3.86 2.12 14.59
C LYS A 84 5.26 1.73 15.09
N TYR A 85 5.92 0.74 14.48
CA TYR A 85 7.17 0.16 15.00
C TYR A 85 8.45 0.61 14.27
N THR A 86 8.34 1.22 13.09
CA THR A 86 9.48 1.73 12.31
C THR A 86 9.22 3.14 11.79
N THR A 87 10.19 3.74 11.10
CA THR A 87 10.09 5.09 10.52
C THR A 87 9.19 5.10 9.27
N ILE A 88 8.71 6.29 8.89
CA ILE A 88 7.95 6.44 7.63
C ILE A 88 8.86 6.14 6.43
N ALA A 89 10.13 6.55 6.49
CA ALA A 89 11.12 6.22 5.48
C ALA A 89 11.26 4.71 5.28
N ASN A 90 11.53 3.93 6.33
CA ASN A 90 11.67 2.47 6.21
C ASN A 90 10.39 1.81 5.67
N THR A 91 9.23 2.21 6.20
CA THR A 91 7.93 1.66 5.75
C THR A 91 7.71 1.89 4.26
N THR A 92 7.90 3.12 3.79
CA THR A 92 7.63 3.47 2.39
C THR A 92 8.68 2.96 1.41
N LEU A 93 9.93 2.82 1.85
CA LEU A 93 10.98 2.16 1.06
C LEU A 93 10.73 0.66 0.93
N ALA A 94 10.25 0.00 1.98
CA ALA A 94 9.81 -1.38 1.88
C ALA A 94 8.63 -1.52 0.90
N ILE A 95 7.70 -0.57 0.85
CA ILE A 95 6.61 -0.52 -0.14
C ILE A 95 7.14 -0.30 -1.57
N ALA A 96 8.21 0.48 -1.74
CA ALA A 96 8.84 0.67 -3.04
C ALA A 96 9.44 -0.62 -3.64
N THR A 97 9.49 -1.71 -2.88
CA THR A 97 9.92 -3.04 -3.37
C THR A 97 8.81 -3.83 -4.07
N VAL A 98 7.56 -3.33 -4.09
CA VAL A 98 6.43 -3.97 -4.79
C VAL A 98 6.77 -4.38 -6.24
N PRO A 99 7.42 -3.54 -7.08
CA PRO A 99 7.80 -3.95 -8.44
C PRO A 99 8.76 -5.13 -8.47
N LEU A 100 9.70 -5.20 -7.52
CA LEU A 100 10.63 -6.32 -7.38
C LEU A 100 9.88 -7.61 -7.06
N PHE A 101 9.00 -7.58 -6.06
CA PHE A 101 8.17 -8.74 -5.72
C PHE A 101 7.21 -9.14 -6.84
N MET A 102 6.67 -8.18 -7.58
CA MET A 102 5.82 -8.45 -8.74
C MET A 102 6.57 -9.20 -9.83
N LEU A 103 7.81 -8.78 -10.15
CA LEU A 103 8.68 -9.46 -11.10
C LEU A 103 9.06 -10.86 -10.62
N LEU A 104 9.50 -11.01 -9.37
CA LEU A 104 9.88 -12.31 -8.81
C LEU A 104 8.70 -13.28 -8.83
N THR A 105 7.50 -12.81 -8.45
CA THR A 105 6.26 -13.58 -8.54
C THR A 105 5.94 -13.96 -9.99
N ALA A 106 6.11 -13.02 -10.93
CA ALA A 106 5.94 -13.27 -12.36
C ALA A 106 6.88 -14.35 -12.89
N HIS A 107 8.14 -14.32 -12.46
CA HIS A 107 9.14 -15.30 -12.87
C HIS A 107 8.87 -16.69 -12.28
N PHE A 108 8.72 -16.80 -10.96
CA PHE A 108 8.63 -18.10 -10.29
C PHE A 108 7.27 -18.77 -10.48
N ILE A 109 6.17 -18.01 -10.43
CA ILE A 109 4.81 -18.58 -10.51
C ILE A 109 4.35 -18.69 -11.96
N PHE A 110 4.58 -17.65 -12.77
CA PHE A 110 4.10 -17.59 -14.15
C PHE A 110 5.17 -17.97 -15.19
N LYS A 111 6.36 -18.42 -14.74
CA LYS A 111 7.48 -18.89 -15.58
C LYS A 111 7.91 -17.89 -16.65
N LYS A 112 7.78 -16.58 -16.36
CA LYS A 112 8.21 -15.52 -17.29
C LYS A 112 9.73 -15.40 -17.32
N LYS A 113 10.31 -15.20 -18.51
CA LYS A 113 11.76 -14.99 -18.66
C LYS A 113 12.17 -13.61 -18.15
N LEU A 114 13.28 -13.57 -17.41
CA LEU A 114 13.94 -12.32 -17.00
C LEU A 114 14.78 -11.79 -18.16
N CYS A 115 14.90 -10.46 -18.26
CA CYS A 115 15.80 -9.80 -19.20
C CYS A 115 16.98 -9.15 -18.46
N TRP A 116 17.96 -8.62 -19.21
CA TRP A 116 19.23 -8.16 -18.63
C TRP A 116 19.04 -7.06 -17.56
N GLN A 117 18.06 -6.17 -17.73
CA GLN A 117 17.76 -5.14 -16.72
C GLN A 117 17.31 -5.75 -15.39
N ASN A 118 16.73 -6.96 -15.39
CA ASN A 118 16.36 -7.67 -14.16
C ASN A 118 17.57 -8.20 -13.40
N PHE A 119 18.59 -8.66 -14.11
CA PHE A 119 19.83 -9.16 -13.50
C PHE A 119 20.60 -8.07 -12.75
N ILE A 120 20.36 -6.80 -13.06
CA ILE A 120 20.94 -5.66 -12.34
C ILE A 120 19.94 -5.09 -11.33
N GLY A 121 18.68 -4.91 -11.74
CA GLY A 121 17.67 -4.28 -10.90
C GLY A 121 17.32 -5.09 -9.65
N ILE A 122 17.27 -6.43 -9.74
CA ILE A 122 16.98 -7.29 -8.60
C ILE A 122 18.10 -7.18 -7.54
N PRO A 123 19.39 -7.41 -7.86
CA PRO A 123 20.46 -7.26 -6.87
C PRO A 123 20.53 -5.87 -6.26
N LEU A 124 20.35 -4.79 -7.05
CA LEU A 124 20.35 -3.42 -6.51
C LEU A 124 19.22 -3.22 -5.49
N GLY A 125 18.01 -3.64 -5.83
CA GLY A 125 16.86 -3.55 -4.94
C GLY A 125 17.06 -4.36 -3.67
N LEU A 126 17.53 -5.60 -3.79
CA LEU A 126 17.82 -6.48 -2.65
C LEU A 126 18.93 -5.94 -1.76
N PHE A 127 19.98 -5.38 -2.35
CA PHE A 127 21.07 -4.77 -1.60
C PHE A 127 20.61 -3.51 -0.85
N GLY A 128 19.80 -2.65 -1.50
CA GLY A 128 19.19 -1.52 -0.85
C GLY A 128 18.29 -1.93 0.34
N THR A 129 17.49 -2.99 0.18
CA THR A 129 16.70 -3.54 1.30
C THR A 129 17.55 -4.13 2.41
N PHE A 130 18.68 -4.76 2.08
CA PHE A 130 19.63 -5.25 3.07
C PHE A 130 20.24 -4.10 3.88
N LEU A 131 20.55 -2.96 3.26
CA LEU A 131 21.07 -1.79 3.97
C LEU A 131 20.07 -1.22 4.98
N LEU A 132 18.76 -1.25 4.68
CA LEU A 132 17.71 -0.89 5.66
C LEU A 132 17.80 -1.81 6.90
N PHE A 133 17.76 -3.13 6.68
CA PHE A 133 17.83 -4.10 7.79
C PHE A 133 19.17 -4.04 8.56
N ARG A 134 20.29 -3.75 7.89
CA ARG A 134 21.59 -3.65 8.54
C ARG A 134 21.60 -2.52 9.55
N GLN A 135 21.01 -1.37 9.23
CA GLN A 135 20.91 -0.25 10.16
C GLN A 135 20.08 -0.62 11.40
N ASP A 136 19.00 -1.38 11.21
CA ASP A 136 18.19 -1.89 12.31
C ASP A 136 18.97 -2.85 13.21
N ILE A 137 19.74 -3.77 12.63
CA ILE A 137 20.58 -4.72 13.39
C ILE A 137 21.62 -3.96 14.23
N LEU A 138 22.25 -2.92 13.66
CA LEU A 138 23.23 -2.09 14.36
C LEU A 138 22.61 -1.25 15.49
N THR A 139 21.30 -1.03 15.45
CA THR A 139 20.54 -0.32 16.49
C THR A 139 19.83 -1.29 17.44
N ASN A 140 20.34 -2.51 17.62
CA ASN A 140 19.75 -3.57 18.47
C ASN A 140 18.34 -4.02 18.03
N GLY A 141 18.02 -3.90 16.74
CA GLY A 141 16.76 -4.39 16.16
C GLY A 141 15.54 -3.55 16.49
N VAL A 142 15.71 -2.27 16.88
CA VAL A 142 14.63 -1.37 17.31
C VAL A 142 13.48 -1.32 16.30
N HIS A 143 13.80 -1.34 15.00
CA HIS A 143 12.82 -1.19 13.93
C HIS A 143 12.51 -2.49 13.16
N LEU A 144 13.23 -3.59 13.41
CA LEU A 144 13.18 -4.83 12.63
C LEU A 144 11.75 -5.38 12.50
N LYS A 145 10.97 -5.32 13.59
CA LYS A 145 9.56 -5.74 13.59
C LYS A 145 8.73 -4.93 12.61
N GLY A 146 8.90 -3.61 12.61
CA GLY A 146 8.17 -2.71 11.71
C GLY A 146 8.57 -2.92 10.25
N ASP A 147 9.87 -3.09 10.00
CA ASP A 147 10.41 -3.33 8.67
C ASP A 147 9.84 -4.64 8.08
N LEU A 148 9.88 -5.76 8.83
CA LEU A 148 9.30 -7.03 8.38
C LEU A 148 7.79 -6.93 8.08
N LEU A 149 7.05 -6.16 8.88
CA LEU A 149 5.64 -5.89 8.62
C LEU A 149 5.45 -5.08 7.33
N ALA A 150 6.30 -4.09 7.05
CA ALA A 150 6.23 -3.30 5.82
C ALA A 150 6.49 -4.17 4.58
N PHE A 151 7.47 -5.07 4.63
CA PHE A 151 7.70 -6.05 3.55
C PHE A 151 6.53 -7.01 3.35
N GLY A 152 5.89 -7.44 4.44
CA GLY A 152 4.67 -8.23 4.38
C GLY A 152 3.52 -7.48 3.69
N ALA A 153 3.37 -6.18 3.97
CA ALA A 153 2.41 -5.33 3.27
C ALA A 153 2.71 -5.25 1.75
N SER A 154 3.97 -5.04 1.37
CA SER A 154 4.39 -5.03 -0.05
C SER A 154 4.03 -6.32 -0.77
N PHE A 155 4.23 -7.47 -0.13
CA PHE A 155 3.87 -8.77 -0.70
C PHE A 155 2.34 -8.94 -0.85
N LEU A 156 1.57 -8.53 0.15
CA LEU A 156 0.10 -8.54 0.09
C LEU A 156 -0.44 -7.66 -1.05
N TRP A 157 0.20 -6.52 -1.32
CA TRP A 157 -0.14 -5.66 -2.46
C TRP A 157 0.11 -6.32 -3.82
N VAL A 158 1.15 -7.15 -3.94
CA VAL A 158 1.40 -7.94 -5.14
C VAL A 158 0.27 -8.97 -5.35
N ILE A 159 -0.16 -9.67 -4.29
CA ILE A 159 -1.30 -10.58 -4.35
C ILE A 159 -2.58 -9.85 -4.78
N TYR A 160 -2.84 -8.68 -4.21
CA TYR A 160 -3.96 -7.82 -4.58
C TYR A 160 -3.93 -7.50 -6.08
N SER A 161 -2.77 -7.06 -6.57
CA SER A 161 -2.57 -6.64 -7.96
C SER A 161 -2.84 -7.76 -8.96
N PHE A 162 -2.36 -8.98 -8.68
CA PHE A 162 -2.64 -10.14 -9.54
C PHE A 162 -4.10 -10.59 -9.48
N ALA A 163 -4.75 -10.53 -8.30
CA ALA A 163 -6.16 -10.86 -8.17
C ALA A 163 -7.05 -9.82 -8.89
N PHE A 164 -6.73 -8.53 -8.78
CA PHE A 164 -7.43 -7.45 -9.49
C PHE A 164 -7.37 -7.65 -11.00
N LYS A 165 -6.20 -8.02 -11.55
CA LYS A 165 -6.03 -8.33 -12.97
C LYS A 165 -7.02 -9.38 -13.49
N LYS A 166 -7.41 -10.35 -12.66
CA LYS A 166 -8.34 -11.43 -13.07
C LYS A 166 -9.78 -10.96 -13.25
N VAL A 167 -10.15 -9.82 -12.68
CA VAL A 167 -11.55 -9.34 -12.66
C VAL A 167 -11.73 -7.94 -13.25
N MET A 168 -10.65 -7.16 -13.41
CA MET A 168 -10.72 -5.75 -13.80
C MET A 168 -11.42 -5.49 -15.13
N GLU A 169 -11.30 -6.39 -16.12
CA GLU A 169 -11.97 -6.23 -17.42
C GLU A 169 -13.47 -6.55 -17.37
N LYS A 170 -13.88 -7.43 -16.46
CA LYS A 170 -15.22 -8.00 -16.41
C LYS A 170 -16.22 -7.14 -15.64
N TYR A 171 -15.76 -6.46 -14.61
CA TYR A 171 -16.61 -5.68 -13.72
C TYR A 171 -16.29 -4.18 -13.83
N ASP A 172 -17.27 -3.36 -13.45
CA ASP A 172 -17.09 -1.93 -13.30
C ASP A 172 -16.11 -1.63 -12.15
N THR A 173 -15.23 -0.66 -12.33
CA THR A 173 -14.17 -0.37 -11.37
C THR A 173 -14.71 0.16 -10.04
N LEU A 174 -15.77 0.97 -10.07
CA LEU A 174 -16.43 1.45 -8.86
C LEU A 174 -17.07 0.27 -8.11
N PHE A 175 -17.70 -0.65 -8.84
CA PHE A 175 -18.24 -1.88 -8.28
C PHE A 175 -17.17 -2.76 -7.62
N ILE A 176 -16.04 -3.01 -8.30
CA ILE A 176 -14.94 -3.81 -7.74
C ILE A 176 -14.46 -3.18 -6.44
N THR A 177 -14.13 -1.89 -6.49
CA THR A 177 -13.55 -1.15 -5.37
C THR A 177 -14.48 -1.11 -4.16
N ALA A 178 -15.77 -0.85 -4.37
CA ALA A 178 -16.78 -0.88 -3.33
C ALA A 178 -16.87 -2.25 -2.63
N LYS A 179 -16.85 -3.34 -3.42
CA LYS A 179 -16.96 -4.71 -2.87
C LYS A 179 -15.73 -5.16 -2.11
N ILE A 180 -14.52 -4.83 -2.58
CA ILE A 180 -13.29 -5.19 -1.85
C ILE A 180 -13.18 -4.42 -0.53
N ILE A 181 -13.61 -3.16 -0.49
CA ILE A 181 -13.61 -2.36 0.74
C ILE A 181 -14.68 -2.87 1.70
N PHE A 182 -15.88 -3.17 1.21
CA PHE A 182 -16.93 -3.77 2.03
C PHE A 182 -16.50 -5.11 2.66
N TYR A 183 -15.97 -6.04 1.86
CA TYR A 183 -15.45 -7.30 2.39
C TYR A 183 -14.24 -7.10 3.29
N GLY A 184 -13.39 -6.10 3.00
CA GLY A 184 -12.26 -5.76 3.85
C GLY A 184 -12.68 -5.32 5.24
N VAL A 185 -13.70 -4.44 5.33
CA VAL A 185 -14.29 -4.05 6.61
C VAL A 185 -14.81 -5.26 7.38
N ILE A 186 -15.50 -6.19 6.71
CA ILE A 186 -15.98 -7.43 7.36
C ILE A 186 -14.82 -8.24 7.95
N PHE A 187 -13.73 -8.41 7.21
CA PHE A 187 -12.56 -9.15 7.70
C PHE A 187 -11.77 -8.42 8.79
N LEU A 188 -11.97 -7.11 8.96
CA LEU A 188 -11.41 -6.33 10.07
C LEU A 188 -12.22 -6.47 11.36
N ILE A 189 -13.50 -6.86 11.30
CA ILE A 189 -14.37 -6.96 12.50
C ILE A 189 -13.77 -7.88 13.57
N PRO A 190 -13.30 -9.11 13.27
CA PRO A 190 -12.73 -9.99 14.30
C PRO A 190 -11.53 -9.34 15.02
N ILE A 191 -10.65 -8.66 14.27
CA ILE A 191 -9.46 -7.99 14.82
C ILE A 191 -9.89 -6.89 15.81
N ILE A 192 -10.91 -6.11 15.44
CA ILE A 192 -11.45 -5.04 16.27
C ILE A 192 -12.15 -5.58 17.52
N LEU A 193 -12.84 -6.72 17.43
CA LEU A 193 -13.46 -7.35 18.60
C LEU A 193 -12.42 -7.79 19.64
N PHE A 194 -11.20 -8.15 19.23
CA PHE A 194 -10.10 -8.43 20.17
C PHE A 194 -9.48 -7.14 20.77
N GLU A 195 -9.50 -6.03 20.03
CA GLU A 195 -8.95 -4.74 20.45
C GLU A 195 -10.01 -3.73 20.91
N TYR A 196 -11.24 -4.16 21.23
CA TYR A 196 -12.35 -3.25 21.51
C TYR A 196 -12.05 -2.22 22.62
N LYS A 197 -11.21 -2.59 23.59
CA LYS A 197 -10.78 -1.70 24.68
C LYS A 197 -10.05 -0.46 24.18
N SER A 198 -9.33 -0.57 23.06
CA SER A 198 -8.61 0.54 22.44
C SER A 198 -9.54 1.66 21.97
N PHE A 199 -10.85 1.40 21.74
CA PHE A 199 -11.81 2.46 21.42
C PHE A 199 -12.07 3.43 22.57
N PHE A 200 -11.99 2.96 23.82
CA PHE A 200 -12.28 3.80 25.00
C PHE A 200 -11.14 4.75 25.35
N ILE A 201 -9.96 4.54 24.78
CA ILE A 201 -8.75 5.33 25.05
C ILE A 201 -8.62 6.49 24.05
N ILE A 202 -9.29 6.39 22.90
CA ILE A 202 -9.17 7.37 21.82
C ILE A 202 -9.81 8.70 22.19
N LYS A 203 -9.04 9.78 22.03
CA LYS A 203 -9.54 11.14 22.12
C LYS A 203 -9.86 11.69 20.72
N LEU A 204 -11.15 11.85 20.44
CA LEU A 204 -11.64 12.52 19.24
C LEU A 204 -11.52 14.03 19.37
N ASN A 205 -10.30 14.55 19.19
CA ASN A 205 -10.05 15.97 19.01
C ASN A 205 -10.13 16.36 17.53
N LEU A 206 -10.16 17.66 17.24
CA LEU A 206 -10.27 18.17 15.87
C LEU A 206 -9.15 17.66 14.94
N ILE A 207 -7.92 17.55 15.46
CA ILE A 207 -6.76 17.05 14.71
C ILE A 207 -6.99 15.59 14.27
N SER A 208 -7.38 14.72 15.21
CA SER A 208 -7.68 13.32 14.94
C SER A 208 -8.83 13.16 13.94
N ILE A 209 -9.87 13.99 14.04
CA ILE A 209 -10.99 13.97 13.09
C ILE A 209 -10.52 14.35 11.68
N VAL A 210 -9.74 15.43 11.54
CA VAL A 210 -9.23 15.89 10.24
C VAL A 210 -8.36 14.81 9.58
N HIS A 211 -7.42 14.21 10.31
CA HIS A 211 -6.57 13.16 9.76
C HIS A 211 -7.35 11.87 9.45
N LEU A 212 -8.33 11.50 10.26
CA LEU A 212 -9.17 10.34 10.00
C LEU A 212 -10.06 10.54 8.76
N VAL A 213 -10.67 11.72 8.62
CA VAL A 213 -11.45 12.09 7.42
C VAL A 213 -10.55 12.11 6.19
N PHE A 214 -9.32 12.63 6.31
CA PHE A 214 -8.35 12.59 5.23
C PHE A 214 -8.06 11.15 4.77
N LEU A 215 -7.72 10.27 5.71
CA LEU A 215 -7.46 8.86 5.44
C LEU A 215 -8.67 8.12 4.86
N ALA A 216 -9.88 8.44 5.33
CA ALA A 216 -11.10 7.80 4.86
C ALA A 216 -11.49 8.26 3.45
N VAL A 217 -11.58 9.57 3.23
CA VAL A 217 -12.10 10.14 1.99
C VAL A 217 -11.04 10.12 0.89
N PHE A 218 -9.84 10.64 1.17
CA PHE A 218 -8.84 10.82 0.13
C PHE A 218 -8.03 9.55 -0.10
N CYS A 219 -7.60 8.87 0.97
CA CYS A 219 -6.74 7.68 0.83
C CYS A 219 -7.52 6.38 0.63
N SER A 220 -8.69 6.21 1.28
CA SER A 220 -9.42 4.93 1.27
C SER A 220 -10.56 4.91 0.24
N PHE A 221 -11.23 6.04 0.01
CA PHE A 221 -12.27 6.16 -1.02
C PHE A 221 -11.69 6.59 -2.38
N LEU A 222 -11.17 7.82 -2.48
CA LEU A 222 -10.72 8.39 -3.76
C LEU A 222 -9.47 7.69 -4.32
N ALA A 223 -8.40 7.54 -3.53
CA ALA A 223 -7.15 6.98 -4.03
C ALA A 223 -7.32 5.53 -4.51
N TYR A 224 -8.09 4.69 -3.80
CA TYR A 224 -8.41 3.34 -4.25
C TYR A 224 -9.16 3.32 -5.58
N LEU A 225 -10.18 4.17 -5.70
CA LEU A 225 -10.96 4.27 -6.93
C LEU A 225 -10.07 4.74 -8.10
N PHE A 226 -9.28 5.78 -7.87
CA PHE A 226 -8.36 6.34 -8.87
C PHE A 226 -7.27 5.34 -9.27
N TRP A 227 -6.67 4.65 -8.29
CA TRP A 227 -5.70 3.59 -8.53
C TRP A 227 -6.30 2.48 -9.38
N ASN A 228 -7.49 1.99 -9.05
CA ASN A 228 -8.12 0.90 -9.80
C ASN A 228 -8.57 1.35 -11.20
N ILE A 229 -9.01 2.61 -11.36
CA ILE A 229 -9.35 3.18 -12.67
C ILE A 229 -8.09 3.28 -13.54
N ALA A 230 -6.99 3.79 -12.99
CA ALA A 230 -5.72 3.85 -13.69
C ALA A 230 -5.24 2.43 -14.05
N THR A 231 -5.26 1.52 -13.08
CA THR A 231 -4.81 0.13 -13.23
C THR A 231 -5.56 -0.62 -14.33
N LYS A 232 -6.89 -0.47 -14.40
CA LYS A 232 -7.67 -1.04 -15.49
C LYS A 232 -7.27 -0.48 -16.86
N LYS A 233 -6.89 0.80 -16.94
CA LYS A 233 -6.65 1.49 -18.22
C LYS A 233 -5.22 1.39 -18.75
N ILE A 234 -4.23 1.45 -17.86
CA ILE A 234 -2.80 1.41 -18.25
C ILE A 234 -2.11 0.11 -17.79
N GLY A 235 -2.82 -0.75 -17.07
CA GLY A 235 -2.36 -2.06 -16.65
C GLY A 235 -1.57 -2.06 -15.34
N VAL A 236 -1.68 -3.17 -14.61
CA VAL A 236 -1.03 -3.42 -13.31
C VAL A 236 0.46 -3.09 -13.32
N LYS A 237 1.15 -3.48 -14.39
CA LYS A 237 2.58 -3.23 -14.52
C LYS A 237 2.90 -1.75 -14.49
N ILE A 238 2.30 -0.96 -15.38
CA ILE A 238 2.62 0.48 -15.49
C ILE A 238 2.25 1.17 -14.19
N THR A 239 1.10 0.83 -13.59
CA THR A 239 0.67 1.44 -12.33
C THR A 239 1.61 1.13 -11.18
N SER A 240 2.12 -0.09 -11.04
CA SER A 240 3.05 -0.42 -9.96
C SER A 240 4.35 0.40 -9.97
N ASN A 241 4.78 0.90 -11.12
CA ASN A 241 5.98 1.76 -11.22
C ASN A 241 5.78 3.10 -10.51
N PHE A 242 4.55 3.59 -10.48
CA PHE A 242 4.20 4.85 -9.84
C PHE A 242 4.30 4.80 -8.31
N ILE A 243 4.32 3.59 -7.71
CA ILE A 243 4.55 3.40 -6.27
C ILE A 243 5.94 3.92 -5.86
N LEU A 244 6.91 3.94 -6.78
CA LEU A 244 8.27 4.46 -6.51
C LEU A 244 8.30 5.94 -6.14
N ILE A 245 7.22 6.67 -6.41
CA ILE A 245 7.09 8.09 -6.04
C ILE A 245 6.64 8.25 -4.57
N ILE A 246 5.94 7.25 -4.00
CA ILE A 246 5.46 7.27 -2.60
C ILE A 246 6.59 7.56 -1.60
N PRO A 247 7.73 6.82 -1.57
CA PRO A 247 8.80 7.09 -0.60
C PRO A 247 9.36 8.51 -0.73
N ILE A 248 9.49 9.04 -1.95
CA ILE A 248 9.98 10.40 -2.16
C ILE A 248 9.06 11.42 -1.49
N LEU A 249 7.75 11.30 -1.72
CA LEU A 249 6.77 12.19 -1.10
C LEU A 249 6.72 12.01 0.42
N SER A 250 6.69 10.77 0.90
CA SER A 250 6.57 10.46 2.32
C SER A 250 7.78 10.89 3.13
N ILE A 251 9.01 10.75 2.60
CA ILE A 251 10.24 11.22 3.24
C ILE A 251 10.25 12.76 3.31
N ILE A 252 9.91 13.44 2.21
CA ILE A 252 9.82 14.91 2.19
C ILE A 252 8.80 15.39 3.24
N PHE A 253 7.59 14.83 3.22
CA PHE A 253 6.55 15.26 4.16
C PHE A 253 6.83 14.83 5.59
N SER A 254 7.44 13.67 5.86
CA SER A 254 7.78 13.29 7.23
C SER A 254 8.88 14.17 7.81
N HIS A 255 9.82 14.64 6.99
CA HIS A 255 10.79 15.65 7.40
C HIS A 255 10.11 16.95 7.84
N PHE A 256 9.24 17.53 6.98
CA PHE A 256 8.64 18.83 7.24
C PHE A 256 7.57 18.82 8.34
N PHE A 257 6.76 17.76 8.43
CA PHE A 257 5.62 17.71 9.35
C PHE A 257 5.92 16.99 10.66
N LEU A 258 6.91 16.10 10.69
CA LEU A 258 7.21 15.25 11.84
C LEU A 258 8.65 15.40 12.33
N ASN A 259 9.46 16.23 11.67
CA ASN A 259 10.88 16.42 11.96
C ASN A 259 11.67 15.09 11.99
N GLU A 260 11.28 14.12 11.14
CA GLU A 260 12.05 12.88 11.00
C GLU A 260 13.43 13.20 10.39
N SER A 261 14.49 12.74 11.06
CA SER A 261 15.87 12.79 10.58
C SER A 261 16.21 11.52 9.82
N PHE A 262 16.98 11.65 8.73
CA PHE A 262 17.42 10.50 7.93
C PHE A 262 18.93 10.36 7.99
N SER A 263 19.40 9.12 8.16
CA SER A 263 20.82 8.79 8.06
C SER A 263 21.26 8.77 6.59
N GLU A 264 22.57 8.92 6.36
CA GLU A 264 23.17 8.72 5.03
C GLU A 264 22.88 7.32 4.47
N ASN A 265 22.77 6.31 5.35
CA ASN A 265 22.41 4.95 4.98
C ASN A 265 20.97 4.86 4.42
N ILE A 266 20.02 5.60 4.98
CA ILE A 266 18.64 5.66 4.45
C ILE A 266 18.64 6.28 3.05
N ILE A 267 19.45 7.33 2.83
CA ILE A 267 19.57 7.97 1.51
C ILE A 267 20.14 6.97 0.49
N LEU A 268 21.24 6.28 0.84
CA LEU A 268 21.85 5.28 -0.04
C LEU A 268 20.89 4.11 -0.32
N ALA A 269 20.21 3.59 0.71
CA ALA A 269 19.20 2.54 0.56
C ALA A 269 18.05 3.00 -0.34
N SER A 270 17.59 4.25 -0.20
CA SER A 270 16.55 4.83 -1.04
C SER A 270 16.94 4.83 -2.51
N ILE A 271 18.16 5.30 -2.82
CA ILE A 271 18.68 5.32 -4.19
C ILE A 271 18.71 3.89 -4.75
N LEU A 272 19.27 2.94 -4.02
CA LEU A 272 19.40 1.55 -4.48
C LEU A 272 18.05 0.86 -4.70
N ILE A 273 17.10 1.02 -3.77
CA ILE A 273 15.76 0.43 -3.87
C ILE A 273 15.00 1.04 -5.05
N ILE A 274 14.96 2.37 -5.14
CA ILE A 274 14.22 3.07 -6.20
C ILE A 274 14.84 2.78 -7.56
N SER A 275 16.17 2.84 -7.70
CA SER A 275 16.86 2.52 -8.96
C SER A 275 16.70 1.06 -9.36
N GLY A 276 16.84 0.12 -8.41
CA GLY A 276 16.66 -1.30 -8.66
C GLY A 276 15.23 -1.62 -9.10
N ALA A 277 14.24 -1.13 -8.36
CA ALA A 277 12.83 -1.30 -8.70
C ALA A 277 12.49 -0.62 -10.04
N TYR A 278 13.01 0.58 -10.31
CA TYR A 278 12.84 1.25 -11.61
C TYR A 278 13.41 0.44 -12.77
N LEU A 279 14.63 -0.10 -12.64
CA LEU A 279 15.25 -0.95 -13.66
C LEU A 279 14.41 -2.21 -13.93
N THR A 280 13.94 -2.88 -12.88
CA THR A 280 13.02 -4.02 -13.05
C THR A 280 11.69 -3.65 -13.68
N SER A 281 11.28 -2.39 -13.54
CA SER A 281 10.01 -1.91 -14.07
C SER A 281 10.04 -1.65 -15.58
N ILE A 282 11.18 -1.22 -16.10
CA ILE A 282 11.38 -0.94 -17.54
C ILE A 282 11.74 -2.19 -18.32
N SER A 283 12.34 -3.19 -17.66
CA SER A 283 12.79 -4.48 -18.20
C SER A 283 11.70 -5.17 -19.04
N ASP A 284 10.46 -5.13 -18.57
CA ASP A 284 9.35 -5.88 -19.13
C ASP A 284 8.67 -5.16 -20.32
N LYS A 285 9.23 -4.08 -20.89
CA LYS A 285 8.62 -3.43 -22.08
C LYS A 285 8.47 -4.41 -23.24
N ASN A 286 9.28 -5.48 -23.24
CA ASN A 286 9.27 -6.53 -24.26
C ASN A 286 8.44 -7.78 -23.88
N ASN A 287 7.95 -7.91 -22.65
CA ASN A 287 7.17 -9.08 -22.18
C ASN A 287 5.79 -8.65 -21.66
N LYS A 288 4.78 -8.64 -22.53
CA LYS A 288 3.38 -8.30 -22.16
C LYS A 288 2.89 -9.20 -21.01
N PHE A 289 2.22 -8.59 -20.04
CA PHE A 289 1.50 -9.26 -18.96
C PHE A 289 0.09 -9.60 -19.36
#